data_AF-A0A3S2U0Z2-F1
#
_entry.id   AF-A0A3S2U0Z2-F1
#
_cell.length_a   1.000
_cell.length_b   1.000
_cell.length_c   1.000
_cell.angle_alpha   90.00
_cell.angle_beta   90.00
_cell.angle_gamma   90.00
#
_symmetry.space_group_name_H-M   'P 1'
#
loop_
_entity.id
_entity.type
_entity.pdbx_description
1 polymer ?
#
loop_
_entity_poly.entity_id
_entity_poly.type
_entity_poly.pdbx_seq_one_letter_code
_entity_poly.pdbx_strand_id
1 'polypeptide(L)'
;TTGAINLTPTGGTGPYTFNWGGGITTEDRTGLAAGSYSVTITDANGCTGTVSGITLTQPAAAVSGTTVITNVACNGGTTGAINLTPTGGTGPYTFNWGGGITTEDRTGLAAGSYSVTITDANGCTGTVSGITLTQPAAAVSGTTVITNVACNGGTTGAINLTPTGGTGPYTFNWGGGITTEDRTGLAAGSYSVTITDANGCTGTVSGITLTQPAAAVSGTTVVTNVACNGGTTGAINLTPTGGTGPYTFNWGGGITTEDRTGLAAGSYSVTITDANGCTGTVSGITLTQPGAINTATGSQTNVSCNGGSNGSASVSPSGGTPGYTYSWSPSGGTAATATGLAAGSYTVTVIDANGCMATRNYTITQPEAALALATSSKTEASCLTNTGSVIAGTVANSVGTVNYSWKNASNVIVGTTATVSNLSAGIYTLTVTDNCSSQSNSVTLTINWNDLDCDGDGVTNIKEITDTTDPSDSCKFILASQTVAPSSAWETADCDNDSVTNKQEKIDGTDPNNPDTDGDGVTDSKEKTDGTDPKDACKFILASQTVAPNSAWETVDCDNDGVNNKQEKIDGTDPKNSDTDGDGVTDSK
;
A
#
# COMPACT_ATOMS: atom_id res chain seq x y z
N THR A 1 128.50 0.21 -9.11
CA THR A 1 129.95 -0.13 -9.19
C THR A 1 130.70 0.64 -8.13
N THR A 2 130.77 0.08 -6.92
CA THR A 2 131.36 0.73 -5.73
C THR A 2 132.64 0.04 -5.26
N GLY A 3 133.08 -1.03 -5.94
CA GLY A 3 134.29 -1.76 -5.56
C GLY A 3 135.54 -0.89 -5.68
N ALA A 4 136.50 -1.13 -4.79
CA ALA A 4 137.81 -0.50 -4.82
C ALA A 4 138.89 -1.56 -4.59
N ILE A 5 140.03 -1.36 -5.24
CA ILE A 5 141.27 -2.09 -4.97
C ILE A 5 142.32 -1.02 -4.69
N ASN A 6 142.84 -1.04 -3.47
CA ASN A 6 143.96 -0.20 -3.08
C ASN A 6 145.21 -1.07 -3.02
N LEU A 7 146.33 -0.57 -3.54
CA LEU A 7 147.61 -1.25 -3.54
C LEU A 7 148.59 -0.61 -2.56
N THR A 8 149.60 -1.36 -2.16
CA THR A 8 150.77 -0.83 -1.44
C THR A 8 151.98 -1.68 -1.83
N PRO A 9 152.74 -1.29 -2.87
CA PRO A 9 153.92 -2.02 -3.30
C PRO A 9 154.96 -2.10 -2.19
N THR A 10 155.53 -3.28 -1.99
CA THR A 10 156.61 -3.51 -1.02
C THR A 10 157.72 -4.33 -1.67
N GLY A 11 158.98 -3.86 -1.55
CA GLY A 11 160.13 -4.40 -2.27
C GLY A 11 160.29 -3.86 -3.71
N GLY A 12 161.51 -3.95 -4.24
CA GLY A 12 161.91 -3.29 -5.50
C GLY A 12 162.49 -1.89 -5.28
N THR A 13 162.83 -1.21 -6.38
CA THR A 13 163.29 0.19 -6.37
C THR A 13 162.29 1.07 -7.11
N GLY A 14 161.74 2.09 -6.42
CA GLY A 14 160.81 3.04 -7.05
C GLY A 14 161.50 3.99 -8.04
N PRO A 15 160.74 4.68 -8.93
CA PRO A 15 159.28 4.64 -9.05
C PRO A 15 158.73 3.32 -9.63
N TYR A 16 157.53 2.94 -9.20
CA TYR A 16 156.80 1.80 -9.76
C TYR A 16 155.87 2.23 -10.89
N THR A 17 155.69 1.36 -11.86
CA THR A 17 154.64 1.47 -12.88
C THR A 17 153.66 0.32 -12.75
N PHE A 18 152.37 0.62 -12.86
CA PHE A 18 151.29 -0.36 -12.73
C PHE A 18 150.72 -0.67 -14.12
N ASN A 19 150.31 -1.91 -14.35
CA ASN A 19 149.61 -2.32 -15.56
C ASN A 19 148.50 -3.31 -15.18
N TRP A 20 147.26 -2.84 -15.26
CA TRP A 20 146.06 -3.64 -15.00
C TRP A 20 145.50 -4.33 -16.26
N GLY A 21 146.25 -4.31 -17.36
CA GLY A 21 145.73 -4.58 -18.70
C GLY A 21 144.98 -3.37 -19.27
N GLY A 22 144.79 -3.37 -20.60
CA GLY A 22 144.03 -2.33 -21.30
C GLY A 22 144.61 -0.92 -21.25
N GLY A 23 145.87 -0.75 -20.82
CA GLY A 23 146.55 0.56 -20.74
C GLY A 23 146.29 1.36 -19.46
N ILE A 24 145.68 0.75 -18.43
CA ILE A 24 145.41 1.43 -17.14
C ILE A 24 146.64 1.32 -16.22
N THR A 25 147.14 2.45 -15.74
CA THR A 25 148.44 2.55 -15.02
C THR A 25 148.39 3.22 -13.63
N THR A 26 147.20 3.40 -13.04
CA THR A 26 147.09 3.95 -11.67
C THR A 26 147.44 2.91 -10.60
N GLU A 27 147.91 3.36 -9.44
CA GLU A 27 148.18 2.51 -8.28
C GLU A 27 146.86 1.97 -7.70
N ASP A 28 146.01 2.86 -7.19
CA ASP A 28 144.68 2.52 -6.70
C ASP A 28 143.62 2.58 -7.81
N ARG A 29 142.52 1.84 -7.61
CA ARG A 29 141.36 1.83 -8.51
C ARG A 29 140.06 1.79 -7.72
N THR A 30 139.19 2.76 -7.94
CA THR A 30 137.83 2.82 -7.40
C THR A 30 136.78 2.68 -8.51
N GLY A 31 135.51 2.51 -8.16
CA GLY A 31 134.42 2.40 -9.14
C GLY A 31 134.36 1.07 -9.90
N LEU A 32 134.95 0.02 -9.34
CA LEU A 32 135.08 -1.29 -9.97
C LEU A 32 133.78 -2.11 -9.86
N ALA A 33 133.59 -3.00 -10.85
CA ALA A 33 132.56 -4.05 -10.83
C ALA A 33 133.09 -5.30 -10.10
N ALA A 34 132.19 -6.20 -9.69
CA ALA A 34 132.60 -7.51 -9.22
C ALA A 34 133.34 -8.28 -10.32
N GLY A 35 134.31 -9.10 -9.93
CA GLY A 35 135.19 -9.81 -10.85
C GLY A 35 136.59 -10.02 -10.28
N SER A 36 137.40 -10.75 -11.04
CA SER A 36 138.82 -10.97 -10.72
C SER A 36 139.69 -9.97 -11.46
N TYR A 37 140.61 -9.35 -10.72
CA TYR A 37 141.56 -8.36 -11.20
C TYR A 37 142.98 -8.86 -10.97
N SER A 38 143.90 -8.44 -11.84
CA SER A 38 145.33 -8.59 -11.67
C SER A 38 146.04 -7.32 -12.10
N VAL A 39 147.24 -7.12 -11.54
CA VAL A 39 148.11 -5.99 -11.85
C VAL A 39 149.54 -6.50 -11.92
N THR A 40 150.25 -6.12 -12.98
CA THR A 40 151.70 -6.25 -13.05
C THR A 40 152.30 -4.91 -12.63
N ILE A 41 153.13 -4.96 -11.58
CA ILE A 41 153.85 -3.83 -11.01
C ILE A 41 155.31 -3.98 -11.46
N THR A 42 155.86 -2.97 -12.12
CA THR A 42 157.25 -2.96 -12.59
C THR A 42 158.04 -1.89 -11.85
N ASP A 43 159.17 -2.26 -11.25
CA ASP A 43 160.08 -1.33 -10.58
C ASP A 43 160.96 -0.55 -11.57
N ALA A 44 161.70 0.44 -11.09
CA ALA A 44 162.54 1.31 -11.92
C ALA A 44 163.72 0.60 -12.60
N ASN A 45 164.08 -0.62 -12.14
CA ASN A 45 165.11 -1.46 -12.76
C ASN A 45 164.52 -2.45 -13.77
N GLY A 46 163.20 -2.43 -14.00
CA GLY A 46 162.50 -3.34 -14.90
C GLY A 46 162.09 -4.67 -14.27
N CYS A 47 162.22 -4.84 -12.94
CA CYS A 47 161.76 -6.05 -12.25
C CYS A 47 160.23 -6.05 -12.13
N THR A 48 159.56 -7.08 -12.65
CA THR A 48 158.10 -7.21 -12.63
C THR A 48 157.61 -8.17 -11.54
N GLY A 49 156.67 -7.73 -10.70
CA GLY A 49 155.85 -8.59 -9.85
C GLY A 49 154.37 -8.51 -10.27
N THR A 50 153.66 -9.64 -10.30
CA THR A 50 152.23 -9.65 -10.62
C THR A 50 151.42 -10.03 -9.38
N VAL A 51 150.49 -9.15 -8.97
CA VAL A 51 149.45 -9.49 -7.99
C VAL A 51 148.25 -10.02 -8.76
N SER A 52 147.92 -11.28 -8.56
CA SER A 52 146.79 -11.97 -9.19
C SER A 52 145.80 -12.49 -8.15
N GLY A 53 144.56 -12.75 -8.56
CA GLY A 53 143.52 -13.31 -7.68
C GLY A 53 142.76 -12.28 -6.83
N ILE A 54 142.96 -10.98 -7.05
CA ILE A 54 142.18 -9.93 -6.37
C ILE A 54 140.73 -10.07 -6.82
N THR A 55 139.86 -10.52 -5.91
CA THR A 55 138.47 -10.86 -6.25
C THR A 55 137.52 -9.91 -5.54
N LEU A 56 136.85 -9.06 -6.31
CA LEU A 56 135.73 -8.25 -5.83
C LEU A 56 134.45 -9.07 -5.96
N THR A 57 133.80 -9.35 -4.83
CA THR A 57 132.49 -10.01 -4.78
C THR A 57 131.37 -8.97 -4.80
N GLN A 58 130.18 -9.39 -5.21
CA GLN A 58 128.91 -8.68 -5.02
C GLN A 58 127.90 -9.64 -4.39
N PRO A 59 126.80 -9.14 -3.77
CA PRO A 59 125.69 -10.00 -3.35
C PRO A 59 125.24 -10.92 -4.49
N ALA A 60 125.08 -12.22 -4.18
CA ALA A 60 124.85 -13.26 -5.19
C ALA A 60 123.47 -13.14 -5.88
N ALA A 61 122.51 -12.47 -5.24
CA ALA A 61 121.22 -12.12 -5.81
C ALA A 61 121.04 -10.60 -5.78
N ALA A 62 120.55 -10.04 -6.89
CA ALA A 62 120.12 -8.65 -6.95
C ALA A 62 118.95 -8.40 -6.00
N VAL A 63 118.81 -7.15 -5.56
CA VAL A 63 117.68 -6.72 -4.71
C VAL A 63 116.37 -6.95 -5.45
N SER A 64 115.40 -7.56 -4.78
CA SER A 64 114.07 -7.88 -5.31
C SER A 64 113.09 -8.10 -4.15
N GLY A 65 111.87 -8.55 -4.45
CA GLY A 65 110.89 -8.96 -3.45
C GLY A 65 109.72 -9.72 -4.06
N THR A 66 109.04 -10.52 -3.25
CA THR A 66 107.76 -11.14 -3.57
C THR A 66 106.63 -10.44 -2.81
N THR A 67 105.39 -10.57 -3.30
CA THR A 67 104.22 -9.95 -2.66
C THR A 67 103.09 -10.93 -2.47
N VAL A 68 102.48 -10.92 -1.28
CA VAL A 68 101.15 -11.50 -1.06
C VAL A 68 100.15 -10.34 -1.04
N ILE A 69 99.12 -10.41 -1.87
CA ILE A 69 98.11 -9.34 -1.99
C ILE A 69 96.77 -9.76 -1.39
N THR A 70 96.09 -8.77 -0.80
CA THR A 70 94.67 -8.83 -0.46
C THR A 70 93.95 -7.84 -1.36
N ASN A 71 93.02 -8.33 -2.19
CA ASN A 71 92.21 -7.48 -3.07
C ASN A 71 91.21 -6.63 -2.27
N VAL A 72 90.71 -5.57 -2.89
CA VAL A 72 89.70 -4.71 -2.27
C VAL A 72 88.35 -5.42 -2.26
N ALA A 73 87.71 -5.45 -1.10
CA ALA A 73 86.50 -6.22 -0.85
C ALA A 73 85.25 -5.60 -1.50
N CYS A 74 85.18 -4.26 -1.53
CA CYS A 74 84.05 -3.49 -2.07
C CYS A 74 84.47 -2.65 -3.29
N ASN A 75 83.57 -2.47 -4.25
CA ASN A 75 83.75 -1.54 -5.36
C ASN A 75 83.95 -0.11 -4.81
N GLY A 76 85.07 0.54 -5.16
CA GLY A 76 85.44 1.87 -4.66
C GLY A 76 85.99 1.89 -3.23
N GLY A 77 86.19 0.73 -2.60
CA GLY A 77 86.73 0.61 -1.25
C GLY A 77 88.26 0.76 -1.18
N THR A 78 88.78 0.69 0.04
CA THR A 78 90.22 0.80 0.34
C THR A 78 90.74 -0.34 1.25
N THR A 79 90.08 -1.50 1.27
CA THR A 79 90.51 -2.63 2.13
C THR A 79 91.70 -3.42 1.59
N GLY A 80 92.27 -3.00 0.45
CA GLY A 80 93.37 -3.70 -0.19
C GLY A 80 94.66 -3.64 0.62
N ALA A 81 95.48 -4.67 0.49
CA ALA A 81 96.79 -4.75 1.14
C ALA A 81 97.83 -5.41 0.23
N ILE A 82 99.08 -5.02 0.44
CA ILE A 82 100.27 -5.63 -0.15
C ILE A 82 101.20 -5.94 1.02
N ASN A 83 101.41 -7.23 1.29
CA ASN A 83 102.48 -7.71 2.15
C ASN A 83 103.70 -7.97 1.25
N LEU A 84 104.83 -7.34 1.57
CA LEU A 84 106.07 -7.39 0.80
C LEU A 84 107.10 -8.25 1.53
N THR A 85 107.79 -9.15 0.82
CA THR A 85 108.93 -9.90 1.36
C THR A 85 110.18 -9.61 0.52
N PRO A 86 111.09 -8.72 0.99
CA PRO A 86 112.33 -8.38 0.29
C PRO A 86 113.31 -9.56 0.23
N THR A 87 114.06 -9.67 -0.87
CA THR A 87 115.06 -10.73 -1.10
C THR A 87 116.27 -10.20 -1.88
N GLY A 88 117.44 -10.82 -1.69
CA GLY A 88 118.69 -10.39 -2.33
C GLY A 88 119.30 -9.11 -1.73
N GLY A 89 120.49 -8.72 -2.20
CA GLY A 89 121.24 -7.58 -1.63
C GLY A 89 121.75 -7.80 -0.20
N THR A 90 121.83 -6.72 0.59
CA THR A 90 122.25 -6.72 2.00
C THR A 90 121.37 -5.79 2.83
N GLY A 91 120.64 -6.34 3.81
CA GLY A 91 119.81 -5.55 4.71
C GLY A 91 120.61 -4.65 5.67
N PRO A 92 119.99 -3.62 6.29
CA PRO A 92 118.57 -3.27 6.21
C PRO A 92 118.15 -2.71 4.84
N TYR A 93 116.87 -2.86 4.51
CA TYR A 93 116.28 -2.32 3.29
C TYR A 93 115.51 -1.02 3.55
N THR A 94 115.36 -0.21 2.52
CA THR A 94 114.45 0.94 2.49
C THR A 94 113.51 0.82 1.29
N PHE A 95 112.29 1.32 1.45
CA PHE A 95 111.20 1.16 0.48
C PHE A 95 110.79 2.51 -0.09
N ASN A 96 110.40 2.54 -1.35
CA ASN A 96 109.82 3.71 -1.99
C ASN A 96 108.69 3.28 -2.92
N TRP A 97 107.45 3.57 -2.52
CA TRP A 97 106.23 3.32 -3.29
C TRP A 97 105.78 4.52 -4.13
N GLY A 98 106.63 5.55 -4.25
CA GLY A 98 106.23 6.88 -4.71
C GLY A 98 105.56 7.70 -3.60
N GLY A 99 105.43 9.02 -3.83
CA GLY A 99 104.73 9.92 -2.91
C GLY A 99 105.35 10.07 -1.50
N GLY A 100 106.58 9.59 -1.29
CA GLY A 100 107.26 9.63 0.02
C GLY A 100 106.89 8.49 0.98
N ILE A 101 106.21 7.44 0.51
CA ILE A 101 105.79 6.30 1.34
C ILE A 101 106.92 5.26 1.42
N THR A 102 107.35 4.96 2.65
CA THR A 102 108.56 4.15 2.93
C THR A 102 108.34 2.90 3.79
N THR A 103 107.10 2.48 4.05
CA THR A 103 106.81 1.23 4.77
C THR A 103 107.05 0.01 3.89
N GLU A 104 107.39 -1.13 4.52
CA GLU A 104 107.52 -2.43 3.84
C GLU A 104 106.15 -2.92 3.37
N ASP A 105 105.27 -3.22 4.32
CA ASP A 105 103.88 -3.57 4.08
C ASP A 105 103.00 -2.33 3.90
N ARG A 106 101.90 -2.51 3.16
CA ARG A 106 100.86 -1.49 2.96
C ARG A 106 99.47 -2.07 3.11
N THR A 107 98.64 -1.40 3.87
CA THR A 107 97.19 -1.65 4.02
C THR A 107 96.42 -0.37 3.68
N GLY A 108 95.10 -0.43 3.60
CA GLY A 108 94.29 0.76 3.30
C GLY A 108 94.33 1.18 1.81
N LEU A 109 94.60 0.23 0.90
CA LEU A 109 94.79 0.50 -0.52
C LEU A 109 93.52 0.35 -1.34
N ALA A 110 93.33 1.25 -2.30
CA ALA A 110 92.31 1.15 -3.33
C ALA A 110 92.69 0.11 -4.41
N ALA A 111 91.75 -0.21 -5.30
CA ALA A 111 92.06 -1.02 -6.48
C ALA A 111 92.94 -0.22 -7.45
N GLY A 112 93.92 -0.88 -8.06
CA GLY A 112 94.89 -0.24 -8.94
C GLY A 112 96.22 -1.00 -9.03
N SER A 113 97.15 -0.43 -9.79
CA SER A 113 98.49 -0.98 -9.98
C SER A 113 99.51 -0.25 -9.12
N TYR A 114 100.37 -1.02 -8.45
CA TYR A 114 101.39 -0.56 -7.51
C TYR A 114 102.77 -1.08 -7.92
N SER A 115 103.79 -0.34 -7.51
CA SER A 115 105.19 -0.74 -7.59
C SER A 115 105.97 -0.21 -6.40
N VAL A 116 107.02 -0.93 -6.01
CA VAL A 116 107.96 -0.52 -4.96
C VAL A 116 109.38 -0.63 -5.48
N THR A 117 110.18 0.40 -5.22
CA THR A 117 111.64 0.30 -5.32
C THR A 117 112.20 0.01 -3.95
N ILE A 118 112.88 -1.11 -3.84
CA ILE A 118 113.59 -1.58 -2.65
C ILE A 118 115.06 -1.18 -2.82
N THR A 119 115.65 -0.54 -1.81
CA THR A 119 117.08 -0.19 -1.80
C THR A 119 117.75 -0.87 -0.61
N ASP A 120 118.86 -1.56 -0.84
CA ASP A 120 119.64 -2.21 0.21
C ASP A 120 120.63 -1.27 0.91
N ALA A 121 121.27 -1.75 1.97
CA ALA A 121 122.21 -0.95 2.77
C ALA A 121 123.46 -0.48 1.99
N ASN A 122 123.76 -1.11 0.86
CA ASN A 122 124.87 -0.75 -0.03
C ASN A 122 124.42 0.17 -1.19
N GLY A 123 123.16 0.61 -1.20
CA GLY A 123 122.60 1.48 -2.23
C GLY A 123 122.23 0.76 -3.54
N CYS A 124 122.20 -0.58 -3.55
CA CYS A 124 121.70 -1.34 -4.69
C CYS A 124 120.16 -1.28 -4.71
N THR A 125 119.57 -1.08 -5.89
CA THR A 125 118.11 -0.94 -6.03
C THR A 125 117.52 -2.09 -6.84
N GLY A 126 116.27 -2.43 -6.52
CA GLY A 126 115.44 -3.37 -7.28
C GLY A 126 113.98 -2.96 -7.22
N THR A 127 113.26 -3.09 -8.34
CA THR A 127 111.85 -2.67 -8.43
C THR A 127 110.94 -3.87 -8.59
N VAL A 128 109.96 -4.01 -7.68
CA VAL A 128 108.84 -4.95 -7.84
C VAL A 128 107.70 -4.19 -8.50
N SER A 129 107.31 -4.61 -9.70
CA SER A 129 106.29 -3.97 -10.53
C SER A 129 105.16 -4.94 -10.90
N GLY A 130 104.00 -4.41 -11.31
CA GLY A 130 102.86 -5.22 -11.77
C GLY A 130 101.94 -5.71 -10.65
N ILE A 131 102.18 -5.29 -9.40
CA ILE A 131 101.33 -5.60 -8.25
C ILE A 131 99.96 -4.96 -8.51
N THR A 132 98.92 -5.76 -8.72
CA THR A 132 97.59 -5.25 -9.12
C THR A 132 96.54 -5.70 -8.13
N LEU A 133 95.91 -4.74 -7.46
CA LEU A 133 94.77 -4.98 -6.56
C LEU A 133 93.48 -4.81 -7.35
N THR A 134 92.62 -5.83 -7.34
CA THR A 134 91.30 -5.80 -7.98
C THR A 134 90.19 -5.47 -6.97
N GLN A 135 88.99 -5.21 -7.49
CA GLN A 135 87.75 -5.01 -6.74
C GLN A 135 86.56 -5.57 -7.54
N PRO A 136 85.37 -5.78 -6.93
CA PRO A 136 84.14 -6.05 -7.67
C PRO A 136 83.88 -4.98 -8.73
N ALA A 137 83.41 -5.37 -9.92
CA ALA A 137 83.26 -4.45 -11.06
C ALA A 137 82.17 -3.37 -10.85
N ALA A 138 81.13 -3.69 -10.10
CA ALA A 138 80.06 -2.77 -9.72
C ALA A 138 79.80 -2.85 -8.20
N ALA A 139 79.35 -1.74 -7.63
CA ALA A 139 78.84 -1.70 -6.25
C ALA A 139 77.55 -2.52 -6.12
N VAL A 140 77.25 -2.96 -4.89
CA VAL A 140 76.02 -3.69 -4.56
C VAL A 140 74.80 -2.81 -4.87
N SER A 141 73.81 -3.38 -5.56
CA SER A 141 72.57 -2.73 -5.97
C SER A 141 71.51 -3.78 -6.30
N GLY A 142 70.38 -3.36 -6.87
CA GLY A 142 69.36 -4.26 -7.39
C GLY A 142 68.29 -3.54 -8.21
N THR A 143 67.57 -4.31 -9.02
CA THR A 143 66.36 -3.85 -9.73
C THR A 143 65.13 -4.53 -9.16
N THR A 144 63.96 -3.92 -9.34
CA THR A 144 62.69 -4.47 -8.84
C THR A 144 61.63 -4.55 -9.92
N VAL A 145 60.85 -5.64 -9.90
CA VAL A 145 59.56 -5.74 -10.60
C VAL A 145 58.46 -5.71 -9.54
N ILE A 146 57.51 -4.78 -9.68
CA ILE A 146 56.44 -4.58 -8.69
C ILE A 146 55.08 -5.05 -9.19
N THR A 147 54.26 -5.55 -8.27
CA THR A 147 52.82 -5.75 -8.45
C THR A 147 52.11 -4.80 -7.50
N ASN A 148 51.28 -3.90 -8.04
CA ASN A 148 50.50 -2.96 -7.24
C ASN A 148 49.36 -3.68 -6.50
N VAL A 149 48.84 -3.03 -5.45
CA VAL A 149 47.71 -3.56 -4.68
C VAL A 149 46.43 -3.44 -5.50
N ALA A 150 45.71 -4.54 -5.60
CA ALA A 150 44.53 -4.66 -6.46
C ALA A 150 43.30 -3.92 -5.92
N CYS A 151 43.12 -3.88 -4.59
CA CYS A 151 41.99 -3.26 -3.90
C CYS A 151 42.43 -2.10 -3.00
N ASN A 152 41.62 -1.06 -2.88
CA ASN A 152 41.83 0.02 -1.90
C ASN A 152 41.88 -0.54 -0.47
N GLY A 153 42.97 -0.30 0.25
CA GLY A 153 43.19 -0.84 1.60
C GLY A 153 43.61 -2.31 1.65
N GLY A 154 43.85 -2.94 0.50
CA GLY A 154 44.29 -4.33 0.40
C GLY A 154 45.79 -4.53 0.66
N THR A 155 46.21 -5.80 0.60
CA THR A 155 47.61 -6.22 0.80
C THR A 155 48.11 -7.16 -0.30
N THR A 156 47.55 -7.12 -1.51
CA THR A 156 47.96 -8.00 -2.62
C THR A 156 49.25 -7.57 -3.33
N GLY A 157 49.90 -6.49 -2.87
CA GLY A 157 51.11 -5.95 -3.49
C GLY A 157 52.32 -6.88 -3.31
N ALA A 158 53.23 -6.81 -4.26
CA ALA A 158 54.47 -7.57 -4.25
C ALA A 158 55.66 -6.79 -4.83
N ILE A 159 56.86 -7.12 -4.36
CA ILE A 159 58.13 -6.65 -4.88
C ILE A 159 58.98 -7.89 -5.14
N ASN A 160 59.30 -8.14 -6.41
CA ASN A 160 60.34 -9.08 -6.81
C ASN A 160 61.66 -8.31 -6.96
N LEU A 161 62.72 -8.77 -6.31
CA LEU A 161 64.02 -8.10 -6.22
C LEU A 161 65.10 -8.91 -6.93
N THR A 162 65.83 -8.30 -7.85
CA THR A 162 67.02 -8.91 -8.47
C THR A 162 68.29 -8.17 -8.00
N PRO A 163 69.06 -8.73 -7.05
CA PRO A 163 70.31 -8.13 -6.59
C PRO A 163 71.41 -8.20 -7.67
N THR A 164 72.30 -7.20 -7.70
CA THR A 164 73.38 -7.04 -8.68
C THR A 164 74.62 -6.39 -8.07
N GLY A 165 75.79 -6.63 -8.65
CA GLY A 165 77.07 -6.07 -8.18
C GLY A 165 77.58 -6.69 -6.87
N GLY A 166 78.77 -6.30 -6.42
CA GLY A 166 79.44 -6.91 -5.25
C GLY A 166 79.79 -8.39 -5.45
N THR A 167 79.83 -9.14 -4.34
CA THR A 167 80.17 -10.57 -4.28
C THR A 167 79.12 -11.37 -3.51
N GLY A 168 78.36 -12.23 -4.19
CA GLY A 168 77.36 -13.08 -3.54
C GLY A 168 77.95 -14.16 -2.61
N PRO A 169 77.16 -14.77 -1.70
CA PRO A 169 75.71 -14.57 -1.50
C PRO A 169 75.34 -13.21 -0.90
N TYR A 170 74.08 -12.82 -1.05
CA TYR A 170 73.53 -11.57 -0.51
C TYR A 170 72.63 -11.83 0.70
N THR A 171 72.47 -10.81 1.53
CA THR A 171 71.47 -10.72 2.60
C THR A 171 70.67 -9.43 2.45
N PHE A 172 69.41 -9.46 2.88
CA PHE A 172 68.46 -8.37 2.66
C PHE A 172 67.98 -7.80 3.99
N ASN A 173 67.71 -6.50 4.02
CA ASN A 173 67.11 -5.83 5.17
C ASN A 173 66.10 -4.78 4.67
N TRP A 174 64.81 -5.08 4.86
CA TRP A 174 63.69 -4.18 4.53
C TRP A 174 63.23 -3.32 5.72
N GLY A 175 64.00 -3.29 6.80
CA GLY A 175 63.55 -2.83 8.12
C GLY A 175 62.72 -3.87 8.85
N GLY A 176 62.50 -3.66 10.16
CA GLY A 176 61.66 -4.53 10.99
C GLY A 176 62.13 -5.98 11.15
N GLY A 177 63.38 -6.29 10.78
CA GLY A 177 63.94 -7.66 10.83
C GLY A 177 63.56 -8.55 9.64
N ILE A 178 63.01 -8.00 8.55
CA ILE A 178 62.60 -8.76 7.37
C ILE A 178 63.79 -8.96 6.42
N THR A 179 64.11 -10.22 6.12
CA THR A 179 65.35 -10.63 5.42
C THR A 179 65.16 -11.43 4.13
N THR A 180 63.93 -11.56 3.62
CA THR A 180 63.67 -12.23 2.33
C THR A 180 64.10 -11.37 1.15
N GLU A 181 64.50 -12.00 0.04
CA GLU A 181 64.79 -11.33 -1.25
C GLU A 181 63.51 -10.70 -1.79
N ASP A 182 62.55 -11.56 -2.16
CA ASP A 182 61.21 -11.17 -2.60
C ASP A 182 60.26 -10.90 -1.42
N ARG A 183 59.23 -10.08 -1.68
CA ARG A 183 58.16 -9.80 -0.74
C ARG A 183 56.80 -9.80 -1.42
N THR A 184 55.84 -10.48 -0.79
CA THR A 184 54.42 -10.50 -1.16
C THR A 184 53.57 -10.09 0.06
N GLY A 185 52.27 -9.87 -0.11
CA GLY A 185 51.40 -9.52 1.01
C GLY A 185 51.53 -8.05 1.45
N LEU A 186 51.94 -7.16 0.55
CA LEU A 186 52.25 -5.77 0.85
C LEU A 186 51.07 -4.82 0.60
N ALA A 187 50.90 -3.84 1.49
CA ALA A 187 49.99 -2.72 1.31
C ALA A 187 50.56 -1.68 0.33
N ALA A 188 49.74 -0.70 -0.07
CA ALA A 188 50.22 0.44 -0.82
C ALA A 188 51.12 1.32 0.07
N GLY A 189 52.22 1.82 -0.49
CA GLY A 189 53.23 2.56 0.26
C GLY A 189 54.61 2.55 -0.41
N SER A 190 55.57 3.19 0.26
CA SER A 190 56.96 3.26 -0.20
C SER A 190 57.85 2.29 0.60
N TYR A 191 58.70 1.58 -0.12
CA TYR A 191 59.59 0.54 0.38
C TYR A 191 61.04 0.82 -0.03
N SER A 192 61.97 0.31 0.77
CA SER A 192 63.39 0.26 0.47
C SER A 192 64.01 -1.01 1.05
N VAL A 193 65.09 -1.48 0.42
CA VAL A 193 65.88 -2.62 0.88
C VAL A 193 67.35 -2.24 0.89
N THR A 194 68.04 -2.56 1.98
CA THR A 194 69.50 -2.61 2.00
C THR A 194 69.94 -4.05 1.73
N ILE A 195 70.70 -4.21 0.66
CA ILE A 195 71.34 -5.46 0.24
C ILE A 195 72.76 -5.42 0.78
N THR A 196 73.21 -6.49 1.45
CA THR A 196 74.58 -6.65 1.93
C THR A 196 75.18 -7.90 1.29
N ASP A 197 76.36 -7.78 0.69
CA ASP A 197 77.05 -8.89 0.04
C ASP A 197 77.91 -9.71 1.02
N ALA A 198 78.55 -10.77 0.54
CA ALA A 198 79.35 -11.68 1.37
C ALA A 198 80.60 -11.02 1.99
N ASN A 199 81.05 -9.89 1.44
CA ASN A 199 82.16 -9.09 1.93
C ASN A 199 81.72 -8.01 2.93
N GLY A 200 80.42 -7.90 3.23
CA GLY A 200 79.85 -6.85 4.08
C GLY A 200 79.64 -5.51 3.36
N CYS A 201 79.77 -5.47 2.03
CA CYS A 201 79.52 -4.28 1.23
C CYS A 201 78.01 -4.06 1.09
N THR A 202 77.54 -2.83 1.27
CA THR A 202 76.09 -2.51 1.27
C THR A 202 75.67 -1.67 0.07
N GLY A 203 74.43 -1.87 -0.37
CA GLY A 203 73.75 -1.06 -1.36
C GLY A 203 72.26 -0.93 -1.04
N THR A 204 71.66 0.25 -1.23
CA THR A 204 70.25 0.48 -0.93
C THR A 204 69.45 0.74 -2.18
N VAL A 205 68.43 -0.09 -2.43
CA VAL A 205 67.39 0.17 -3.43
C VAL A 205 66.26 0.93 -2.73
N SER A 206 65.93 2.12 -3.22
CA SER A 206 64.90 3.00 -2.64
C SER A 206 63.93 3.49 -3.71
N GLY A 207 62.85 4.17 -3.31
CA GLY A 207 61.83 4.67 -4.24
C GLY A 207 60.84 3.62 -4.76
N ILE A 208 60.85 2.40 -4.21
CA ILE A 208 59.94 1.33 -4.60
C ILE A 208 58.54 1.69 -4.07
N THR A 209 57.62 2.08 -4.95
CA THR A 209 56.29 2.57 -4.55
C THR A 209 55.20 1.66 -5.08
N LEU A 210 54.43 1.04 -4.18
CA LEU A 210 53.24 0.27 -4.51
C LEU A 210 52.00 1.17 -4.42
N THR A 211 51.19 1.18 -5.46
CA THR A 211 49.93 1.95 -5.54
C THR A 211 48.71 1.07 -5.33
N GLN A 212 47.53 1.69 -5.19
CA GLN A 212 46.22 1.05 -5.08
C GLN A 212 45.14 1.96 -5.72
N PRO A 213 43.92 1.45 -6.02
CA PRO A 213 42.78 2.29 -6.38
C PRO A 213 42.52 3.37 -5.32
N ALA A 214 42.19 4.59 -5.75
CA ALA A 214 42.06 5.74 -4.85
C ALA A 214 40.89 5.63 -3.86
N ALA A 215 39.82 4.94 -4.25
CA ALA A 215 38.65 4.67 -3.41
C ALA A 215 38.24 3.19 -3.52
N ALA A 216 37.65 2.65 -2.45
CA ALA A 216 37.02 1.34 -2.45
C ALA A 216 35.77 1.33 -3.36
N VAL A 217 35.39 0.14 -3.83
CA VAL A 217 34.20 -0.09 -4.65
C VAL A 217 32.96 0.33 -3.85
N SER A 218 32.07 1.09 -4.49
CA SER A 218 30.83 1.62 -3.93
C SER A 218 29.87 2.02 -5.06
N GLY A 219 28.77 2.69 -4.74
CA GLY A 219 27.87 3.27 -5.72
C GLY A 219 26.83 4.20 -5.10
N THR A 220 26.23 5.04 -5.93
CA THR A 220 25.06 5.87 -5.58
C THR A 220 23.82 5.38 -6.32
N THR A 221 22.63 5.67 -5.79
CA THR A 221 21.38 5.26 -6.42
C THR A 221 20.38 6.39 -6.54
N VAL A 222 19.65 6.43 -7.65
CA VAL A 222 18.43 7.23 -7.82
C VAL A 222 17.24 6.27 -7.86
N VAL A 223 16.26 6.49 -6.98
CA VAL A 223 15.09 5.59 -6.84
C VAL A 223 13.83 6.21 -7.41
N THR A 224 13.03 5.39 -8.08
CA THR A 224 11.64 5.69 -8.44
C THR A 224 10.74 4.81 -7.58
N ASN A 225 9.89 5.43 -6.77
CA ASN A 225 8.97 4.73 -5.88
C ASN A 225 7.82 4.07 -6.65
N VAL A 226 7.13 3.13 -6.00
CA VAL A 226 5.99 2.43 -6.60
C VAL A 226 4.78 3.36 -6.64
N ALA A 227 4.12 3.44 -7.80
CA ALA A 227 3.03 4.36 -8.07
C ALA A 227 1.71 3.95 -7.39
N CYS A 228 1.46 2.63 -7.28
CA CYS A 228 0.26 2.05 -6.67
C CYS A 228 0.60 1.16 -5.49
N ASN A 229 -0.27 1.15 -4.47
CA ASN A 229 -0.16 0.21 -3.35
C ASN A 229 -0.23 -1.25 -3.86
N GLY A 230 0.76 -2.07 -3.52
CA GLY A 230 0.90 -3.45 -3.99
C GLY A 230 1.40 -3.60 -5.43
N GLY A 231 1.75 -2.49 -6.11
CA GLY A 231 2.28 -2.50 -7.46
C GLY A 231 3.77 -2.84 -7.56
N THR A 232 4.27 -2.89 -8.80
CA THR A 232 5.68 -3.20 -9.12
C THR A 232 6.32 -2.16 -10.05
N THR A 233 5.86 -0.91 -10.06
CA THR A 233 6.39 0.13 -10.96
C THR A 233 7.71 0.75 -10.49
N GLY A 234 8.27 0.29 -9.37
CA GLY A 234 9.47 0.88 -8.78
C GLY A 234 10.73 0.59 -9.60
N ALA A 235 11.72 1.47 -9.46
CA ALA A 235 13.01 1.31 -10.12
C ALA A 235 14.17 1.82 -9.24
N ILE A 236 15.35 1.26 -9.47
CA ILE A 236 16.63 1.71 -8.93
C ILE A 236 17.56 1.90 -10.12
N ASN A 237 18.01 3.13 -10.33
CA ASN A 237 19.15 3.43 -11.18
C ASN A 237 20.41 3.46 -10.30
N LEU A 238 21.46 2.73 -10.70
CA LEU A 238 22.69 2.53 -9.94
C LEU A 238 23.88 3.15 -10.70
N THR A 239 24.69 3.95 -10.01
CA THR A 239 25.96 4.44 -10.55
C THR A 239 27.12 3.89 -9.71
N PRO A 240 27.86 2.87 -10.19
CA PRO A 240 29.02 2.33 -9.48
C PRO A 240 30.20 3.31 -9.49
N THR A 241 31.02 3.27 -8.43
CA THR A 241 32.16 4.17 -8.21
C THR A 241 33.29 3.47 -7.45
N GLY A 242 34.53 3.95 -7.61
CA GLY A 242 35.71 3.36 -6.96
C GLY A 242 36.16 2.01 -7.54
N GLY A 243 37.29 1.48 -7.06
CA GLY A 243 37.90 0.27 -7.64
C GLY A 243 38.35 0.43 -9.09
N THR A 244 38.33 -0.67 -9.85
CA THR A 244 38.77 -0.75 -11.26
C THR A 244 37.71 -1.44 -12.12
N GLY A 245 37.06 -0.71 -13.04
CA GLY A 245 36.06 -1.27 -13.94
C GLY A 245 36.64 -2.26 -14.98
N PRO A 246 35.81 -3.10 -15.64
CA PRO A 246 34.34 -3.16 -15.54
C PRO A 246 33.83 -3.72 -14.21
N TYR A 247 32.54 -3.49 -13.92
CA TYR A 247 31.87 -3.97 -12.72
C TYR A 247 30.87 -5.10 -13.03
N THR A 248 30.58 -5.89 -12.01
CA THR A 248 29.48 -6.87 -11.98
C THR A 248 28.62 -6.64 -10.75
N PHE A 249 27.33 -6.98 -10.85
CA PHE A 249 26.33 -6.66 -9.83
C PHE A 249 25.69 -7.94 -9.30
N ASN A 250 25.33 -7.94 -8.01
CA ASN A 250 24.58 -9.02 -7.39
C ASN A 250 23.54 -8.43 -6.42
N TRP A 251 22.27 -8.52 -6.80
CA TRP A 251 21.13 -8.09 -5.99
C TRP A 251 20.50 -9.23 -5.18
N GLY A 252 21.18 -10.38 -5.09
CA GLY A 252 20.58 -11.64 -4.66
C GLY A 252 19.76 -12.31 -5.78
N GLY A 253 19.41 -13.59 -5.58
CA GLY A 253 18.56 -14.35 -6.51
C GLY A 253 19.13 -14.56 -7.92
N GLY A 254 20.42 -14.31 -8.14
CA GLY A 254 21.07 -14.43 -9.45
C GLY A 254 20.88 -13.21 -10.37
N ILE A 255 20.39 -12.08 -9.86
CA ILE A 255 20.14 -10.86 -10.65
C ILE A 255 21.42 -10.02 -10.76
N THR A 256 21.84 -9.75 -11.99
CA THR A 256 23.16 -9.16 -12.32
C THR A 256 23.14 -7.86 -13.13
N THR A 257 21.96 -7.27 -13.37
CA THR A 257 21.85 -5.97 -14.05
C THR A 257 22.31 -4.82 -13.14
N GLU A 258 22.88 -3.77 -13.74
CA GLU A 258 23.24 -2.53 -13.05
C GLU A 258 21.96 -1.84 -12.52
N ASP A 259 21.11 -1.40 -13.45
CA ASP A 259 19.80 -0.85 -13.16
C ASP A 259 18.74 -1.95 -12.97
N ARG A 260 17.69 -1.61 -12.21
CA ARG A 260 16.53 -2.48 -12.00
C ARG A 260 15.23 -1.70 -12.13
N THR A 261 14.26 -2.28 -12.83
CA THR A 261 12.87 -1.82 -12.94
C THR A 261 11.93 -2.96 -12.58
N GLY A 262 10.62 -2.69 -12.47
CA GLY A 262 9.65 -3.75 -12.15
C GLY A 262 9.64 -4.13 -10.65
N LEU A 263 10.05 -3.22 -9.77
CA LEU A 263 10.23 -3.49 -8.34
C LEU A 263 9.01 -3.14 -7.50
N ALA A 264 8.72 -3.99 -6.51
CA ALA A 264 7.76 -3.71 -5.45
C ALA A 264 8.36 -2.75 -4.40
N ALA A 265 7.51 -2.24 -3.50
CA ALA A 265 7.99 -1.48 -2.35
C ALA A 265 8.73 -2.40 -1.38
N GLY A 266 9.84 -1.92 -0.82
CA GLY A 266 10.71 -2.73 0.04
C GLY A 266 12.14 -2.18 0.09
N SER A 267 13.00 -2.95 0.77
CA SER A 267 14.42 -2.63 0.93
C SER A 267 15.28 -3.52 0.04
N TYR A 268 16.26 -2.92 -0.60
CA TYR A 268 17.17 -3.53 -1.56
C TYR A 268 18.62 -3.25 -1.20
N SER A 269 19.50 -4.14 -1.62
CA SER A 269 20.95 -3.98 -1.58
C SER A 269 21.58 -4.61 -2.82
N VAL A 270 22.75 -4.12 -3.19
CA VAL A 270 23.55 -4.65 -4.29
C VAL A 270 25.00 -4.76 -3.84
N THR A 271 25.60 -5.92 -4.09
CA THR A 271 27.05 -6.08 -4.04
C THR A 271 27.60 -5.85 -5.44
N ILE A 272 28.46 -4.86 -5.57
CA ILE A 272 29.21 -4.49 -6.77
C ILE A 272 30.58 -5.15 -6.63
N THR A 273 31.04 -5.83 -7.68
CA THR A 273 32.39 -6.42 -7.74
C THR A 273 33.13 -5.87 -8.94
N ASP A 274 34.34 -5.37 -8.74
CA ASP A 274 35.17 -4.79 -9.81
C ASP A 274 36.01 -5.85 -10.56
N ALA A 275 36.76 -5.41 -11.57
CA ALA A 275 37.57 -6.30 -12.42
C ALA A 275 38.71 -7.01 -11.68
N ASN A 276 39.11 -6.50 -10.50
CA ASN A 276 40.13 -7.07 -9.64
C ASN A 276 39.53 -8.02 -8.58
N GLY A 277 38.21 -8.20 -8.56
CA GLY A 277 37.50 -9.00 -7.55
C GLY A 277 37.24 -8.25 -6.24
N CYS A 278 37.47 -6.94 -6.20
CA CYS A 278 37.20 -6.11 -5.02
C CYS A 278 35.68 -5.86 -4.90
N THR A 279 35.11 -6.04 -3.71
CA THR A 279 33.67 -5.93 -3.48
C THR A 279 33.28 -4.71 -2.67
N GLY A 280 32.14 -4.10 -2.99
CA GLY A 280 31.48 -3.07 -2.21
C GLY A 280 29.97 -3.28 -2.20
N THR A 281 29.30 -3.00 -1.08
CA THR A 281 27.84 -3.19 -0.96
C THR A 281 27.14 -1.86 -0.73
N VAL A 282 26.23 -1.52 -1.65
CA VAL A 282 25.27 -0.43 -1.45
C VAL A 282 24.04 -1.03 -0.76
N SER A 283 23.65 -0.46 0.38
CA SER A 283 22.55 -0.96 1.22
C SER A 283 21.61 0.18 1.63
N GLY A 284 20.46 -0.17 2.21
CA GLY A 284 19.46 0.82 2.64
C GLY A 284 18.63 1.44 1.51
N ILE A 285 18.78 0.94 0.27
CA ILE A 285 18.00 1.40 -0.89
C ILE A 285 16.53 1.05 -0.64
N THR A 286 15.68 2.06 -0.44
CA THR A 286 14.29 1.84 0.00
C THR A 286 13.32 2.41 -1.03
N LEU A 287 12.45 1.54 -1.54
CA LEU A 287 11.32 1.91 -2.41
C LEU A 287 10.05 1.97 -1.56
N THR A 288 9.36 3.10 -1.61
CA THR A 288 8.07 3.29 -0.93
C THR A 288 6.89 3.12 -1.90
N GLN A 289 5.68 3.13 -1.36
CA GLN A 289 4.41 3.13 -2.09
C GLN A 289 3.38 3.98 -1.33
N PRO A 290 2.35 4.53 -1.99
CA PRO A 290 1.23 5.14 -1.29
C PRO A 290 0.44 4.11 -0.46
N GLY A 291 -0.40 4.59 0.45
CA GLY A 291 -1.41 3.75 1.12
C GLY A 291 -2.45 3.23 0.14
N ALA A 292 -3.12 2.12 0.46
CA ALA A 292 -4.23 1.63 -0.36
C ALA A 292 -5.38 2.66 -0.40
N ILE A 293 -6.04 2.80 -1.56
CA ILE A 293 -7.23 3.66 -1.67
C ILE A 293 -8.35 3.05 -0.84
N ASN A 294 -8.82 3.78 0.17
CA ASN A 294 -9.92 3.41 1.04
C ASN A 294 -11.16 4.23 0.67
N THR A 295 -12.23 3.54 0.27
CA THR A 295 -13.52 4.10 -0.17
C THR A 295 -14.62 4.00 0.89
N ALA A 296 -14.33 3.50 2.10
CA ALA A 296 -15.33 3.18 3.13
C ALA A 296 -16.11 4.40 3.67
N THR A 297 -15.52 5.59 3.62
CA THR A 297 -16.18 6.86 3.99
C THR A 297 -17.06 7.38 2.86
N GLY A 298 -18.33 7.69 3.18
CA GLY A 298 -19.35 8.06 2.20
C GLY A 298 -20.78 7.97 2.76
N SER A 299 -21.77 8.45 2.02
CA SER A 299 -23.19 8.45 2.41
C SER A 299 -24.08 7.94 1.28
N GLN A 300 -25.34 7.61 1.58
CA GLN A 300 -26.38 7.36 0.59
C GLN A 300 -27.74 7.89 1.05
N THR A 301 -28.62 8.17 0.11
CA THR A 301 -30.03 8.50 0.32
C THR A 301 -30.87 7.66 -0.62
N ASN A 302 -31.82 6.92 -0.06
CA ASN A 302 -32.74 6.07 -0.81
C ASN A 302 -33.81 6.91 -1.52
N VAL A 303 -34.46 6.34 -2.54
CA VAL A 303 -35.57 6.98 -3.24
C VAL A 303 -36.77 7.09 -2.29
N SER A 304 -37.43 8.24 -2.26
CA SER A 304 -38.57 8.48 -1.35
C SER A 304 -39.87 7.83 -1.79
N CYS A 305 -40.08 7.64 -3.09
CA CYS A 305 -41.33 7.17 -3.71
C CYS A 305 -41.09 5.92 -4.57
N ASN A 306 -42.04 4.99 -4.61
CA ASN A 306 -41.98 3.84 -5.52
C ASN A 306 -41.89 4.32 -6.99
N GLY A 307 -40.87 3.87 -7.72
CA GLY A 307 -40.61 4.29 -9.11
C GLY A 307 -39.93 5.66 -9.26
N GLY A 308 -39.54 6.31 -8.16
CA GLY A 308 -38.82 7.59 -8.20
C GLY A 308 -37.33 7.46 -8.54
N SER A 309 -36.67 8.61 -8.76
CA SER A 309 -35.24 8.71 -9.08
C SER A 309 -34.52 9.82 -8.29
N ASN A 310 -34.94 10.10 -7.05
CA ASN A 310 -34.33 11.13 -6.20
C ASN A 310 -33.25 10.59 -5.23
N GLY A 311 -32.80 9.35 -5.41
CA GLY A 311 -31.71 8.77 -4.63
C GLY A 311 -30.35 9.42 -4.91
N SER A 312 -29.41 9.22 -3.99
CA SER A 312 -28.01 9.68 -4.16
C SER A 312 -27.03 8.79 -3.41
N ALA A 313 -25.77 8.81 -3.83
CA ALA A 313 -24.65 8.15 -3.16
C ALA A 313 -23.39 9.01 -3.27
N SER A 314 -22.58 9.06 -2.22
CA SER A 314 -21.31 9.82 -2.19
C SER A 314 -20.17 9.01 -1.58
N VAL A 315 -18.97 9.18 -2.12
CA VAL A 315 -17.73 8.59 -1.62
C VAL A 315 -16.72 9.69 -1.28
N SER A 316 -16.00 9.51 -0.18
CA SER A 316 -14.90 10.38 0.25
C SER A 316 -13.64 9.51 0.39
N PRO A 317 -12.85 9.33 -0.68
CA PRO A 317 -11.71 8.42 -0.68
C PRO A 317 -10.52 8.96 0.11
N SER A 318 -9.73 8.05 0.67
CA SER A 318 -8.47 8.34 1.36
C SER A 318 -7.38 7.33 0.97
N GLY A 319 -6.12 7.57 1.33
CA GLY A 319 -4.98 6.79 0.85
C GLY A 319 -4.51 7.24 -0.53
N GLY A 320 -4.01 6.31 -1.35
CA GLY A 320 -3.62 6.55 -2.74
C GLY A 320 -2.67 7.73 -2.97
N THR A 321 -2.71 8.26 -4.19
CA THR A 321 -2.02 9.48 -4.63
C THR A 321 -3.06 10.57 -4.90
N PRO A 322 -3.11 11.65 -4.10
CA PRO A 322 -4.17 12.67 -4.21
C PRO A 322 -4.34 13.26 -5.61
N GLY A 323 -5.60 13.34 -6.06
CA GLY A 323 -5.97 13.74 -7.42
C GLY A 323 -7.01 12.78 -8.01
N TYR A 324 -8.05 12.48 -7.23
CA TYR A 324 -9.01 11.44 -7.56
C TYR A 324 -9.97 11.82 -8.69
N THR A 325 -10.27 10.85 -9.53
CA THR A 325 -11.37 10.86 -10.50
C THR A 325 -12.36 9.75 -10.16
N TYR A 326 -13.60 9.91 -10.60
CA TYR A 326 -14.71 9.01 -10.27
C TYR A 326 -15.40 8.53 -11.55
N SER A 327 -15.91 7.31 -11.53
CA SER A 327 -16.76 6.77 -12.58
C SER A 327 -17.84 5.91 -11.96
N TRP A 328 -19.10 6.30 -12.12
CA TRP A 328 -20.26 5.58 -11.58
C TRP A 328 -20.93 4.70 -12.64
N SER A 329 -21.19 3.45 -12.28
CA SER A 329 -21.91 2.45 -13.08
C SER A 329 -23.16 1.98 -12.32
N PRO A 330 -24.32 1.76 -12.98
CA PRO A 330 -24.59 1.97 -14.40
C PRO A 330 -24.73 3.45 -14.81
N SER A 331 -24.94 4.35 -13.84
CA SER A 331 -25.05 5.80 -14.05
C SER A 331 -24.64 6.56 -12.77
N GLY A 332 -24.40 7.87 -12.90
CA GLY A 332 -24.01 8.75 -11.78
C GLY A 332 -22.91 9.78 -12.11
N GLY A 333 -22.29 9.67 -13.28
CA GLY A 333 -21.32 10.65 -13.78
C GLY A 333 -19.91 10.46 -13.21
N THR A 334 -19.17 11.57 -13.09
CA THR A 334 -17.73 11.59 -12.74
C THR A 334 -17.40 12.39 -11.47
N ALA A 335 -18.41 12.79 -10.70
CA ALA A 335 -18.25 13.48 -9.42
C ALA A 335 -18.15 12.49 -8.24
N ALA A 336 -17.63 12.96 -7.10
CA ALA A 336 -17.58 12.19 -5.85
C ALA A 336 -18.98 11.82 -5.30
N THR A 337 -20.02 12.54 -5.73
CA THR A 337 -21.42 12.29 -5.40
C THR A 337 -22.22 12.09 -6.69
N ALA A 338 -22.93 10.97 -6.78
CA ALA A 338 -23.96 10.73 -7.78
C ALA A 338 -25.34 11.06 -7.22
N THR A 339 -26.17 11.75 -8.01
CA THR A 339 -27.55 12.13 -7.68
C THR A 339 -28.48 11.73 -8.82
N GLY A 340 -29.80 11.77 -8.58
CA GLY A 340 -30.78 11.38 -9.60
C GLY A 340 -30.91 9.86 -9.77
N LEU A 341 -30.54 9.09 -8.73
CA LEU A 341 -30.49 7.63 -8.78
C LEU A 341 -31.87 7.03 -8.52
N ALA A 342 -32.30 6.12 -9.40
CA ALA A 342 -33.42 5.21 -9.14
C ALA A 342 -33.00 4.06 -8.23
N ALA A 343 -33.95 3.28 -7.72
CA ALA A 343 -33.63 2.09 -6.94
C ALA A 343 -32.81 1.07 -7.76
N GLY A 344 -31.77 0.52 -7.17
CA GLY A 344 -30.81 -0.37 -7.84
C GLY A 344 -29.43 -0.40 -7.18
N SER A 345 -28.55 -1.21 -7.74
CA SER A 345 -27.14 -1.32 -7.31
C SER A 345 -26.25 -0.43 -8.16
N TYR A 346 -25.37 0.32 -7.51
CA TYR A 346 -24.43 1.24 -8.15
C TYR A 346 -23.01 0.97 -7.64
N THR A 347 -22.04 1.05 -8.54
CA THR A 347 -20.61 0.95 -8.22
C THR A 347 -19.92 2.24 -8.61
N VAL A 348 -19.24 2.88 -7.65
CA VAL A 348 -18.26 3.93 -7.95
C VAL A 348 -16.88 3.29 -8.07
N THR A 349 -16.22 3.56 -9.18
CA THR A 349 -14.79 3.35 -9.37
C THR A 349 -14.09 4.68 -9.06
N VAL A 350 -13.20 4.66 -8.08
CA VAL A 350 -12.29 5.76 -7.74
C VAL A 350 -10.93 5.45 -8.36
N ILE A 351 -10.37 6.39 -9.10
CA ILE A 351 -9.04 6.30 -9.70
C ILE A 351 -8.19 7.44 -9.17
N ASP A 352 -7.00 7.17 -8.65
CA ASP A 352 -6.09 8.18 -8.12
C ASP A 352 -5.20 8.83 -9.23
N ALA A 353 -4.36 9.79 -8.85
CA ALA A 353 -3.52 10.52 -9.81
C ALA A 353 -2.49 9.64 -10.56
N ASN A 354 -2.17 8.46 -10.04
CA ASN A 354 -1.25 7.50 -10.65
C ASN A 354 -2.00 6.40 -11.45
N GLY A 355 -3.32 6.49 -11.57
CA GLY A 355 -4.14 5.50 -12.26
C GLY A 355 -4.53 4.29 -11.40
N CYS A 356 -4.26 4.32 -10.09
CA CYS A 356 -4.56 3.23 -9.18
C CYS A 356 -6.06 3.21 -8.87
N MET A 357 -6.70 2.04 -8.88
CA MET A 357 -8.16 1.90 -8.84
C MET A 357 -8.65 1.26 -7.53
N ALA A 358 -9.78 1.74 -7.01
CA ALA A 358 -10.58 1.05 -5.99
C ALA A 358 -12.08 1.25 -6.26
N THR A 359 -12.91 0.31 -5.83
CA THR A 359 -14.36 0.35 -6.05
C THR A 359 -15.14 0.41 -4.75
N ARG A 360 -16.35 0.96 -4.78
CA ARG A 360 -17.36 0.80 -3.73
C ARG A 360 -18.75 0.59 -4.32
N ASN A 361 -19.50 -0.32 -3.70
CA ASN A 361 -20.88 -0.61 -4.07
C ASN A 361 -21.85 0.10 -3.11
N TYR A 362 -22.99 0.52 -3.66
CA TYR A 362 -24.14 1.07 -2.96
C TYR A 362 -25.41 0.39 -3.47
N THR A 363 -26.39 0.22 -2.60
CA THR A 363 -27.73 -0.26 -2.97
C THR A 363 -28.72 0.83 -2.59
N ILE A 364 -29.28 1.50 -3.59
CA ILE A 364 -30.34 2.49 -3.43
C ILE A 364 -31.67 1.74 -3.39
N THR A 365 -32.44 1.89 -2.32
CA THR A 365 -33.77 1.27 -2.20
C THR A 365 -34.90 2.29 -2.47
N GLN A 366 -36.13 1.79 -2.52
CA GLN A 366 -37.37 2.57 -2.62
C GLN A 366 -38.48 1.86 -1.82
N PRO A 367 -39.64 2.50 -1.55
CA PRO A 367 -40.84 1.80 -1.09
C PRO A 367 -41.22 0.64 -2.02
N GLU A 368 -41.63 -0.50 -1.46
CA GLU A 368 -41.82 -1.75 -2.22
C GLU A 368 -42.97 -1.68 -3.23
N ALA A 369 -44.05 -0.97 -2.89
CA ALA A 369 -45.22 -0.77 -3.74
C ALA A 369 -45.68 0.70 -3.70
N ALA A 370 -46.45 1.10 -4.71
CA ALA A 370 -47.10 2.42 -4.76
C ALA A 370 -48.37 2.47 -3.90
N LEU A 371 -48.83 3.69 -3.58
CA LEU A 371 -50.08 3.97 -2.86
C LEU A 371 -51.24 3.18 -3.45
N ALA A 372 -51.93 2.43 -2.60
CA ALA A 372 -53.09 1.63 -2.96
C ALA A 372 -54.30 2.05 -2.13
N LEU A 373 -55.46 2.10 -2.79
CA LEU A 373 -56.77 2.39 -2.19
C LEU A 373 -57.71 1.24 -2.54
N ALA A 374 -58.16 0.49 -1.53
CA ALA A 374 -59.19 -0.52 -1.72
C ALA A 374 -60.54 0.12 -2.08
N THR A 375 -61.50 -0.67 -2.56
CA THR A 375 -62.86 -0.21 -2.87
C THR A 375 -63.50 0.43 -1.65
N SER A 376 -63.94 1.68 -1.79
CA SER A 376 -64.66 2.40 -0.74
C SER A 376 -66.09 1.90 -0.59
N SER A 377 -66.65 2.02 0.62
CA SER A 377 -67.97 1.49 0.98
C SER A 377 -68.91 2.61 1.44
N LYS A 378 -70.15 2.23 1.76
CA LYS A 378 -71.23 3.12 2.20
C LYS A 378 -72.09 2.46 3.27
N THR A 379 -72.75 3.30 4.05
CA THR A 379 -73.99 2.93 4.76
C THR A 379 -75.09 3.74 4.10
N GLU A 380 -76.11 3.08 3.55
CA GLU A 380 -77.27 3.76 2.93
C GLU A 380 -77.98 4.68 3.92
N ALA A 381 -78.80 5.59 3.41
CA ALA A 381 -79.61 6.46 4.24
C ALA A 381 -80.68 5.68 5.03
N SER A 382 -80.98 6.12 6.25
CA SER A 382 -82.11 5.61 7.02
C SER A 382 -83.40 6.39 6.72
N CYS A 383 -84.56 5.73 6.91
CA CYS A 383 -85.90 6.29 6.79
C CYS A 383 -86.04 7.70 7.39
N LEU A 384 -85.55 7.86 8.63
CA LEU A 384 -85.83 9.02 9.47
C LEU A 384 -84.93 10.23 9.20
N THR A 385 -83.78 10.06 8.54
CA THR A 385 -82.80 11.15 8.35
C THR A 385 -82.50 11.48 6.90
N ASN A 386 -82.98 10.67 5.93
CA ASN A 386 -82.69 10.80 4.50
C ASN A 386 -81.19 10.99 4.16
N THR A 387 -80.30 10.54 5.06
CA THR A 387 -78.86 10.71 4.93
C THR A 387 -78.10 9.48 5.37
N GLY A 388 -77.08 9.11 4.58
CA GLY A 388 -76.18 7.99 4.84
C GLY A 388 -74.73 8.45 5.07
N SER A 389 -73.80 7.51 4.93
CA SER A 389 -72.36 7.77 5.02
C SER A 389 -71.55 7.06 3.95
N VAL A 390 -70.38 7.60 3.65
CA VAL A 390 -69.36 6.98 2.79
C VAL A 390 -68.08 6.77 3.61
N ILE A 391 -67.43 5.63 3.37
CA ILE A 391 -66.28 5.15 4.13
C ILE A 391 -65.17 4.80 3.15
N ALA A 392 -63.98 5.35 3.37
CA ALA A 392 -62.83 5.09 2.53
C ALA A 392 -62.42 3.63 2.62
N GLY A 393 -62.12 3.02 1.47
CA GLY A 393 -61.48 1.72 1.45
C GLY A 393 -60.10 1.79 2.12
N THR A 394 -59.61 0.65 2.62
CA THR A 394 -58.30 0.55 3.26
C THR A 394 -57.20 1.16 2.37
N VAL A 395 -56.46 2.11 2.94
CA VAL A 395 -55.28 2.72 2.32
C VAL A 395 -54.05 1.89 2.69
N ALA A 396 -53.23 1.54 1.70
CA ALA A 396 -51.99 0.78 1.89
C ALA A 396 -50.83 1.43 1.13
N ASN A 397 -49.59 1.11 1.54
CA ASN A 397 -48.33 1.56 0.92
C ASN A 397 -48.13 3.09 0.87
N SER A 398 -48.84 3.85 1.70
CA SER A 398 -48.73 5.31 1.72
C SER A 398 -47.38 5.80 2.22
N VAL A 399 -46.79 6.76 1.53
CA VAL A 399 -45.56 7.45 1.91
C VAL A 399 -45.87 8.80 2.53
N GLY A 400 -45.50 8.98 3.80
CA GLY A 400 -45.68 10.25 4.51
C GLY A 400 -47.12 10.50 4.95
N THR A 401 -47.67 11.67 4.64
CA THR A 401 -48.96 12.13 5.17
C THR A 401 -50.10 11.76 4.22
N VAL A 402 -51.04 10.93 4.70
CA VAL A 402 -52.26 10.58 3.95
C VAL A 402 -53.31 11.67 4.13
N ASN A 403 -53.85 12.17 3.02
CA ASN A 403 -54.92 13.15 2.96
C ASN A 403 -56.13 12.55 2.23
N TYR A 404 -57.34 12.80 2.73
CA TYR A 404 -58.60 12.37 2.11
C TYR A 404 -59.35 13.59 1.56
N SER A 405 -60.00 13.44 0.41
CA SER A 405 -60.93 14.44 -0.14
C SER A 405 -62.12 13.73 -0.77
N TRP A 406 -63.27 13.83 -0.11
CA TRP A 406 -64.55 13.37 -0.63
C TRP A 406 -65.25 14.50 -1.35
N LYS A 407 -65.71 14.23 -2.58
CA LYS A 407 -66.45 15.19 -3.40
C LYS A 407 -67.76 14.60 -3.91
N ASN A 408 -68.80 15.42 -3.99
CA ASN A 408 -70.05 15.05 -4.67
C ASN A 408 -69.91 15.13 -6.20
N ALA A 409 -70.97 14.72 -6.92
CA ALA A 409 -71.05 14.79 -8.38
C ALA A 409 -70.83 16.22 -8.95
N SER A 410 -71.10 17.26 -8.17
CA SER A 410 -70.83 18.67 -8.52
C SER A 410 -69.39 19.12 -8.23
N ASN A 411 -68.48 18.20 -7.91
CA ASN A 411 -67.06 18.45 -7.59
C ASN A 411 -66.83 19.33 -6.33
N VAL A 412 -67.85 19.46 -5.46
CA VAL A 412 -67.76 20.17 -4.18
C VAL A 412 -67.24 19.22 -3.10
N ILE A 413 -66.27 19.66 -2.30
CA ILE A 413 -65.74 18.87 -1.17
C ILE A 413 -66.81 18.77 -0.08
N VAL A 414 -67.16 17.54 0.28
CA VAL A 414 -68.13 17.23 1.36
C VAL A 414 -67.47 16.67 2.62
N GLY A 415 -66.18 16.33 2.56
CA GLY A 415 -65.40 15.97 3.75
C GLY A 415 -63.94 15.63 3.43
N THR A 416 -63.10 15.58 4.47
CA THR A 416 -61.65 15.36 4.38
C THR A 416 -61.13 14.26 5.32
N THR A 417 -62.05 13.43 5.81
CA THR A 417 -61.83 12.31 6.72
C THR A 417 -62.05 10.98 6.00
N ALA A 418 -61.56 9.87 6.57
CA ALA A 418 -61.79 8.54 6.02
C ALA A 418 -63.28 8.20 5.91
N THR A 419 -64.09 8.59 6.90
CA THR A 419 -65.56 8.48 6.89
C THR A 419 -66.20 9.86 6.83
N VAL A 420 -67.26 10.02 6.04
CA VAL A 420 -68.10 11.23 5.96
C VAL A 420 -69.57 10.81 6.05
N SER A 421 -70.30 11.39 6.99
CA SER A 421 -71.72 11.09 7.28
C SER A 421 -72.63 12.28 6.92
N ASN A 422 -73.94 12.09 7.08
CA ASN A 422 -74.97 13.10 6.81
C ASN A 422 -75.03 13.50 5.32
N LEU A 423 -74.85 12.52 4.43
CA LEU A 423 -74.84 12.71 2.97
C LEU A 423 -76.16 12.26 2.34
N SER A 424 -76.71 13.08 1.43
CA SER A 424 -77.89 12.74 0.62
C SER A 424 -77.58 11.67 -0.43
N ALA A 425 -78.59 11.09 -1.10
CA ALA A 425 -78.36 10.27 -2.28
C ALA A 425 -77.49 10.99 -3.33
N GLY A 426 -76.61 10.25 -4.00
CA GLY A 426 -75.69 10.81 -4.99
C GLY A 426 -74.40 10.01 -5.15
N ILE A 427 -73.59 10.40 -6.12
CA ILE A 427 -72.26 9.83 -6.35
C ILE A 427 -71.22 10.65 -5.59
N TYR A 428 -70.41 9.97 -4.78
CA TYR A 428 -69.33 10.53 -4.00
C TYR A 428 -68.00 9.93 -4.44
N THR A 429 -67.08 10.78 -4.90
CA THR A 429 -65.73 10.39 -5.31
C THR A 429 -64.75 10.72 -4.20
N LEU A 430 -64.04 9.70 -3.72
CA LEU A 430 -62.89 9.85 -2.84
C LEU A 430 -61.63 10.04 -3.69
N THR A 431 -60.80 11.00 -3.31
CA THR A 431 -59.38 11.05 -3.64
C THR A 431 -58.56 10.89 -2.36
N VAL A 432 -57.65 9.93 -2.33
CA VAL A 432 -56.62 9.77 -1.30
C VAL A 432 -55.28 10.19 -1.91
N THR A 433 -54.53 11.03 -1.20
CA THR A 433 -53.23 11.55 -1.65
C THR A 433 -52.19 11.37 -0.55
N ASP A 434 -51.01 10.89 -0.91
CA ASP A 434 -49.83 10.83 -0.04
C ASP A 434 -48.72 11.80 -0.53
N ASN A 435 -47.51 11.73 0.03
CA ASN A 435 -46.42 12.61 -0.39
C ASN A 435 -45.88 12.31 -1.81
N CYS A 436 -46.34 11.24 -2.46
CA CYS A 436 -45.79 10.73 -3.72
C CYS A 436 -46.83 10.69 -4.86
N SER A 437 -48.10 10.48 -4.55
CA SER A 437 -49.13 10.08 -5.52
C SER A 437 -50.56 10.28 -5.00
N SER A 438 -51.54 10.09 -5.86
CA SER A 438 -52.96 10.03 -5.48
C SER A 438 -53.67 8.86 -6.12
N GLN A 439 -54.71 8.37 -5.45
CA GLN A 439 -55.62 7.33 -5.91
C GLN A 439 -57.06 7.79 -5.70
N SER A 440 -57.99 7.31 -6.53
CA SER A 440 -59.40 7.69 -6.42
C SER A 440 -60.35 6.56 -6.79
N ASN A 441 -61.51 6.54 -6.13
CA ASN A 441 -62.65 5.70 -6.48
C ASN A 441 -63.96 6.41 -6.09
N SER A 442 -65.10 5.88 -6.53
CA SER A 442 -66.41 6.47 -6.30
C SER A 442 -67.38 5.48 -5.69
N VAL A 443 -68.29 5.98 -4.87
CA VAL A 443 -69.37 5.24 -4.22
C VAL A 443 -70.70 5.97 -4.51
N THR A 444 -71.71 5.24 -4.97
CA THR A 444 -73.06 5.78 -5.20
C THR A 444 -73.91 5.51 -3.97
N LEU A 445 -74.27 6.54 -3.22
CA LEU A 445 -75.24 6.44 -2.13
C LEU A 445 -76.67 6.48 -2.68
N THR A 446 -77.52 5.59 -2.20
CA THR A 446 -78.91 5.43 -2.65
C THR A 446 -79.88 5.65 -1.50
N ILE A 447 -81.09 6.13 -1.82
CA ILE A 447 -82.22 6.23 -0.88
C ILE A 447 -83.32 5.35 -1.48
N ASN A 448 -83.56 4.17 -0.91
CA ASN A 448 -84.65 3.27 -1.31
C ASN A 448 -85.91 3.54 -0.46
N TRP A 449 -86.17 4.81 -0.14
CA TRP A 449 -87.23 5.23 0.79
C TRP A 449 -88.63 4.82 0.31
N ASN A 450 -88.86 4.72 -0.99
CA ASN A 450 -90.15 4.30 -1.57
C ASN A 450 -90.55 2.87 -1.20
N ASP A 451 -89.59 1.95 -1.13
CA ASP A 451 -89.84 0.50 -1.01
C ASP A 451 -89.78 0.01 0.46
N LEU A 452 -89.69 0.95 1.40
CA LEU A 452 -89.66 0.70 2.84
C LEU A 452 -91.03 1.02 3.45
N ASP A 453 -91.35 0.33 4.53
CA ASP A 453 -92.37 0.66 5.53
C ASP A 453 -91.59 1.30 6.68
N CYS A 454 -91.73 2.62 6.86
CA CYS A 454 -90.85 3.41 7.73
C CYS A 454 -91.44 3.73 9.11
N ASP A 455 -92.76 3.66 9.29
CA ASP A 455 -93.43 3.81 10.59
C ASP A 455 -93.88 2.46 11.19
N GLY A 456 -93.91 1.40 10.39
CA GLY A 456 -94.15 0.03 10.80
C GLY A 456 -95.61 -0.38 10.77
N ASP A 457 -96.46 0.24 9.94
CA ASP A 457 -97.89 -0.06 9.82
C ASP A 457 -98.22 -1.26 8.91
N GLY A 458 -97.25 -1.75 8.12
CA GLY A 458 -97.42 -2.82 7.12
C GLY A 458 -97.65 -2.33 5.68
N VAL A 459 -97.67 -1.03 5.43
CA VAL A 459 -97.80 -0.38 4.13
C VAL A 459 -96.44 0.21 3.74
N THR A 460 -96.07 0.13 2.46
CA THR A 460 -94.83 0.78 1.99
C THR A 460 -95.08 2.26 1.72
N ASN A 461 -94.11 3.12 2.03
CA ASN A 461 -94.21 4.58 1.88
C ASN A 461 -94.70 5.02 0.49
N ILE A 462 -94.32 4.32 -0.58
CA ILE A 462 -94.81 4.63 -1.93
C ILE A 462 -96.31 4.36 -2.08
N LYS A 463 -96.82 3.31 -1.44
CA LYS A 463 -98.23 2.93 -1.46
C LYS A 463 -99.05 3.92 -0.63
N GLU A 464 -98.54 4.33 0.52
CA GLU A 464 -99.14 5.39 1.34
C GLU A 464 -99.22 6.74 0.63
N ILE A 465 -98.16 7.17 -0.06
CA ILE A 465 -98.21 8.36 -0.93
C ILE A 465 -99.32 8.24 -1.98
N THR A 466 -99.51 7.06 -2.59
CA THR A 466 -100.59 6.87 -3.57
C THR A 466 -101.98 6.80 -2.94
N ASP A 467 -102.08 6.34 -1.70
CA ASP A 467 -103.31 6.25 -0.91
C ASP A 467 -103.61 7.56 -0.15
N THR A 468 -102.70 8.54 -0.22
CA THR A 468 -102.72 9.83 0.48
C THR A 468 -102.71 9.73 2.01
N THR A 469 -102.09 8.67 2.53
CA THR A 469 -101.82 8.49 3.96
C THR A 469 -100.43 9.03 4.35
N ASP A 470 -100.03 8.98 5.62
CA ASP A 470 -98.82 9.64 6.13
C ASP A 470 -97.72 8.61 6.51
N PRO A 471 -96.63 8.47 5.72
CA PRO A 471 -95.54 7.50 5.93
C PRO A 471 -94.66 7.72 7.18
N SER A 472 -95.22 8.37 8.18
CA SER A 472 -94.60 8.66 9.47
C SER A 472 -95.57 8.59 10.66
N ASP A 473 -96.85 8.28 10.43
CA ASP A 473 -97.89 8.10 11.44
C ASP A 473 -98.59 6.76 11.23
N SER A 474 -98.19 5.75 12.01
CA SER A 474 -98.62 4.37 11.84
C SER A 474 -100.13 4.12 12.11
N CYS A 475 -100.88 5.16 12.51
CA CYS A 475 -102.34 5.17 12.62
C CYS A 475 -103.00 6.01 11.50
N LYS A 476 -102.29 6.24 10.39
CA LYS A 476 -102.78 6.86 9.16
C LYS A 476 -102.45 5.90 8.03
N PHE A 477 -103.30 4.89 7.86
CA PHE A 477 -103.10 3.86 6.84
C PHE A 477 -104.43 3.35 6.27
N ILE A 478 -104.35 2.59 5.17
CA ILE A 478 -105.49 1.84 4.64
C ILE A 478 -105.23 0.36 4.91
N LEU A 479 -106.11 -0.31 5.67
CA LEU A 479 -105.94 -1.71 6.07
C LEU A 479 -105.76 -2.65 4.86
N ALA A 480 -106.53 -2.42 3.78
CA ALA A 480 -106.43 -3.17 2.52
C ALA A 480 -105.11 -2.95 1.76
N SER A 481 -104.29 -1.98 2.16
CA SER A 481 -102.99 -1.65 1.59
C SER A 481 -101.81 -2.27 2.34
N GLN A 482 -102.04 -2.87 3.51
CA GLN A 482 -101.02 -3.64 4.22
C GLN A 482 -100.54 -4.80 3.35
N THR A 483 -99.29 -4.73 2.93
CA THR A 483 -98.65 -5.70 2.01
C THR A 483 -97.30 -6.22 2.51
N VAL A 484 -96.72 -5.56 3.52
CA VAL A 484 -95.63 -6.05 4.33
C VAL A 484 -96.12 -6.34 5.76
N ALA A 485 -95.31 -7.02 6.56
CA ALA A 485 -95.71 -7.41 7.92
C ALA A 485 -95.60 -6.21 8.86
N PRO A 486 -96.68 -5.78 9.54
CA PRO A 486 -96.61 -4.66 10.49
C PRO A 486 -95.62 -4.92 11.62
N SER A 487 -95.10 -3.84 12.17
CA SER A 487 -94.16 -3.86 13.28
C SER A 487 -94.80 -4.30 14.60
N SER A 488 -93.97 -4.77 15.53
CA SER A 488 -94.42 -5.07 16.90
C SER A 488 -94.90 -3.84 17.67
N ALA A 489 -94.55 -2.62 17.23
CA ALA A 489 -95.04 -1.39 17.83
C ALA A 489 -96.49 -1.14 17.40
N TRP A 490 -96.75 -1.21 16.09
CA TRP A 490 -98.09 -1.12 15.51
C TRP A 490 -99.03 -2.22 16.04
N GLU A 491 -98.55 -3.47 16.18
CA GLU A 491 -99.34 -4.56 16.78
C GLU A 491 -99.84 -4.25 18.21
N THR A 492 -99.15 -3.38 18.95
CA THR A 492 -99.51 -2.99 20.33
C THR A 492 -100.17 -1.61 20.42
N ALA A 493 -100.32 -0.91 19.29
CA ALA A 493 -101.10 0.31 19.22
C ALA A 493 -102.60 -0.01 19.26
N ASP A 494 -103.36 1.04 19.51
CA ASP A 494 -104.82 1.14 19.52
C ASP A 494 -105.07 2.44 18.72
N CYS A 495 -105.38 2.30 17.42
CA CYS A 495 -105.31 3.42 16.48
C CYS A 495 -106.61 4.22 16.39
N ASP A 496 -107.76 3.62 16.69
CA ASP A 496 -109.06 4.28 16.76
C ASP A 496 -109.48 4.68 18.19
N ASN A 497 -108.79 4.17 19.22
CA ASN A 497 -108.99 4.44 20.64
C ASN A 497 -110.22 3.75 21.24
N ASP A 498 -110.62 2.60 20.69
CA ASP A 498 -111.72 1.77 21.22
C ASP A 498 -111.30 0.92 22.45
N SER A 499 -110.00 0.85 22.78
CA SER A 499 -109.37 0.02 23.82
C SER A 499 -109.08 -1.46 23.46
N VAL A 500 -109.23 -1.85 22.20
CA VAL A 500 -108.62 -3.06 21.61
C VAL A 500 -107.30 -2.65 20.92
N THR A 501 -106.37 -3.59 20.78
CA THR A 501 -105.12 -3.33 20.04
C THR A 501 -105.24 -3.79 18.59
N ASN A 502 -104.57 -3.12 17.66
CA ASN A 502 -104.58 -3.43 16.23
C ASN A 502 -104.32 -4.91 15.91
N LYS A 503 -103.47 -5.58 16.69
CA LYS A 503 -103.22 -7.04 16.58
C LYS A 503 -104.42 -7.88 16.97
N GLN A 504 -105.10 -7.49 18.04
CA GLN A 504 -106.26 -8.19 18.58
C GLN A 504 -107.48 -7.96 17.68
N GLU A 505 -107.66 -6.75 17.16
CA GLU A 505 -108.66 -6.44 16.14
C GLU A 505 -108.44 -7.27 14.87
N LYS A 506 -107.19 -7.40 14.39
CA LYS A 506 -106.84 -8.28 13.27
C LYS A 506 -107.09 -9.77 13.54
N ILE A 507 -107.14 -10.20 14.80
CA ILE A 507 -107.54 -11.57 15.21
C ILE A 507 -109.06 -11.70 15.20
N ASP A 508 -109.76 -10.71 15.76
CA ASP A 508 -111.21 -10.68 15.84
C ASP A 508 -111.84 -10.37 14.48
N GLY A 509 -111.07 -9.79 13.56
CA GLY A 509 -111.39 -9.40 12.19
C GLY A 509 -112.07 -8.04 12.04
N THR A 510 -111.93 -7.17 13.04
CA THR A 510 -112.39 -5.77 13.04
C THR A 510 -111.38 -4.84 12.34
N ASP A 511 -111.75 -3.59 12.05
CA ASP A 511 -110.90 -2.63 11.32
C ASP A 511 -110.17 -1.68 12.29
N PRO A 512 -108.82 -1.75 12.44
CA PRO A 512 -108.04 -0.96 13.42
C PRO A 512 -108.02 0.57 13.24
N ASN A 513 -108.89 1.13 12.42
CA ASN A 513 -109.12 2.57 12.30
C ASN A 513 -110.59 2.96 12.51
N ASN A 514 -111.45 2.03 12.95
CA ASN A 514 -112.89 2.24 13.05
C ASN A 514 -113.51 1.48 14.26
N PRO A 515 -113.90 2.19 15.34
CA PRO A 515 -114.17 1.60 16.65
C PRO A 515 -115.54 0.87 16.77
N ASP A 516 -116.23 0.68 15.65
CA ASP A 516 -117.56 0.08 15.50
C ASP A 516 -117.61 -0.47 14.05
N THR A 517 -117.14 -1.72 13.88
CA THR A 517 -116.77 -2.28 12.57
C THR A 517 -117.97 -2.50 11.66
N ASP A 518 -119.10 -3.00 12.17
CA ASP A 518 -120.32 -3.15 11.37
C ASP A 518 -121.25 -1.91 11.42
N GLY A 519 -121.05 -1.05 12.42
CA GLY A 519 -121.77 0.21 12.58
C GLY A 519 -123.09 0.08 13.30
N ASP A 520 -123.30 -0.95 14.12
CA ASP A 520 -124.55 -1.12 14.86
C ASP A 520 -124.71 -0.20 16.07
N GLY A 521 -123.71 0.63 16.37
CA GLY A 521 -123.70 1.58 17.49
C GLY A 521 -123.05 1.04 18.76
N VAL A 522 -122.67 -0.24 18.79
CA VAL A 522 -121.85 -0.84 19.84
C VAL A 522 -120.39 -0.85 19.37
N THR A 523 -119.44 -0.56 20.27
CA THR A 523 -118.02 -0.60 19.88
C THR A 523 -117.48 -2.02 19.85
N ASP A 524 -116.48 -2.30 19.03
CA ASP A 524 -115.90 -3.64 18.86
C ASP A 524 -115.40 -4.23 20.20
N SER A 525 -114.74 -3.40 21.01
CA SER A 525 -114.41 -3.64 22.43
C SER A 525 -115.61 -4.04 23.29
N LYS A 526 -116.76 -3.39 23.09
CA LYS A 526 -117.96 -3.57 23.91
C LYS A 526 -118.68 -4.85 23.54
N GLU A 527 -118.85 -5.15 22.26
CA GLU A 527 -119.43 -6.39 21.73
C GLU A 527 -118.66 -7.63 22.17
N LYS A 528 -117.34 -7.53 22.16
CA LYS A 528 -116.46 -8.57 22.69
C LYS A 528 -116.67 -8.86 24.18
N THR A 529 -117.17 -7.89 24.96
CA THR A 529 -117.39 -8.07 26.41
C THR A 529 -118.75 -8.65 26.78
N ASP A 530 -119.80 -8.44 25.98
CA ASP A 530 -121.13 -9.03 26.21
C ASP A 530 -121.47 -10.20 25.27
N GLY A 531 -120.65 -10.44 24.25
CA GLY A 531 -120.63 -11.67 23.45
C GLY A 531 -121.42 -11.59 22.15
N THR A 532 -121.59 -10.39 21.60
CA THR A 532 -122.13 -10.17 20.24
C THR A 532 -121.00 -10.29 19.19
N ASP A 533 -121.33 -10.15 17.90
CA ASP A 533 -120.41 -10.43 16.79
C ASP A 533 -120.15 -9.13 16.02
N PRO A 534 -118.98 -8.48 16.15
CA PRO A 534 -118.69 -7.12 15.66
C PRO A 534 -118.45 -7.04 14.14
N LYS A 535 -119.33 -7.72 13.41
CA LYS A 535 -119.39 -7.90 11.96
C LYS A 535 -120.80 -8.20 11.46
N ASP A 536 -121.71 -8.54 12.35
CA ASP A 536 -123.11 -8.83 12.07
C ASP A 536 -123.95 -7.79 12.81
N ALA A 537 -124.24 -6.70 12.09
CA ALA A 537 -124.97 -5.53 12.56
C ALA A 537 -126.36 -5.83 13.17
N CYS A 538 -126.84 -7.07 13.09
CA CYS A 538 -128.03 -7.54 13.78
C CYS A 538 -127.75 -8.18 15.16
N LYS A 539 -126.51 -8.17 15.68
CA LYS A 539 -126.11 -8.82 16.94
C LYS A 539 -125.97 -7.88 18.15
N PHE A 540 -125.60 -6.59 18.06
CA PHE A 540 -125.53 -5.49 19.11
C PHE A 540 -125.86 -5.75 20.59
N ILE A 541 -127.11 -6.10 20.90
CA ILE A 541 -127.83 -5.79 22.16
C ILE A 541 -128.07 -4.28 22.32
N LEU A 542 -129.33 -3.86 22.24
CA LEU A 542 -129.74 -2.45 22.17
C LEU A 542 -129.24 -1.57 23.35
N ALA A 543 -129.13 -2.15 24.55
CA ALA A 543 -128.63 -1.44 25.74
C ALA A 543 -127.10 -1.21 25.75
N SER A 544 -126.35 -1.84 24.83
CA SER A 544 -124.90 -1.67 24.68
C SER A 544 -124.52 -0.60 23.66
N GLN A 545 -125.47 -0.05 22.90
CA GLN A 545 -125.20 1.03 21.94
C GLN A 545 -124.68 2.27 22.68
N THR A 546 -123.44 2.66 22.40
CA THR A 546 -122.77 3.82 23.01
C THR A 546 -122.24 4.82 21.99
N VAL A 547 -122.09 4.41 20.72
CA VAL A 547 -121.85 5.28 19.57
C VAL A 547 -123.11 5.35 18.68
N ALA A 548 -123.10 6.22 17.67
CA ALA A 548 -124.25 6.39 16.79
C ALA A 548 -124.18 5.35 15.65
N PRO A 549 -125.20 4.48 15.48
CA PRO A 549 -125.20 3.50 14.39
C PRO A 549 -125.03 4.18 13.02
N ASN A 550 -124.33 3.51 12.11
CA ASN A 550 -124.04 4.02 10.78
C ASN A 550 -125.24 3.91 9.83
N SER A 551 -125.13 4.52 8.64
CA SER A 551 -126.20 4.52 7.64
C SER A 551 -126.47 3.17 6.98
N ALA A 552 -125.57 2.19 7.12
CA ALA A 552 -125.81 0.82 6.64
C ALA A 552 -126.72 0.08 7.62
N TRP A 553 -126.41 0.10 8.92
CA TRP A 553 -127.24 -0.46 9.99
C TRP A 553 -128.68 0.09 9.96
N GLU A 554 -128.84 1.40 9.74
CA GLU A 554 -130.15 2.05 9.58
C GLU A 554 -131.06 1.42 8.49
N THR A 555 -130.48 0.74 7.50
CA THR A 555 -131.22 0.16 6.37
C THR A 555 -131.52 -1.33 6.49
N VAL A 556 -130.99 -2.00 7.51
CA VAL A 556 -131.23 -3.43 7.77
C VAL A 556 -132.57 -3.61 8.48
N ASP A 557 -133.21 -4.74 8.21
CA ASP A 557 -134.38 -5.28 8.93
C ASP A 557 -133.83 -6.51 9.68
N CYS A 558 -133.66 -6.39 11.00
CA CYS A 558 -132.85 -7.33 11.78
C CYS A 558 -133.63 -8.50 12.37
N ASP A 559 -134.94 -8.39 12.52
CA ASP A 559 -135.82 -9.48 12.98
C ASP A 559 -136.68 -10.09 11.85
N ASN A 560 -136.66 -9.48 10.66
CA ASN A 560 -137.39 -9.87 9.45
C ASN A 560 -138.92 -9.70 9.55
N ASP A 561 -139.39 -8.72 10.33
CA ASP A 561 -140.81 -8.37 10.38
C ASP A 561 -141.28 -7.56 9.15
N GLY A 562 -140.37 -6.84 8.48
CA GLY A 562 -140.62 -6.00 7.32
C GLY A 562 -140.41 -4.48 7.54
N VAL A 563 -140.09 -4.05 8.75
CA VAL A 563 -139.64 -2.69 9.10
C VAL A 563 -138.11 -2.69 9.18
N ASN A 564 -137.45 -1.54 8.94
CA ASN A 564 -136.00 -1.41 9.13
C ASN A 564 -135.66 -0.73 10.46
N ASN A 565 -134.46 -1.01 10.97
CA ASN A 565 -133.93 -0.54 12.25
C ASN A 565 -134.12 0.98 12.46
N LYS A 566 -134.03 1.79 11.40
CA LYS A 566 -134.26 3.24 11.43
C LYS A 566 -135.73 3.59 11.68
N GLN A 567 -136.66 2.91 11.00
CA GLN A 567 -138.09 3.14 11.14
C GLN A 567 -138.60 2.60 12.48
N GLU A 568 -138.11 1.44 12.93
CA GLU A 568 -138.41 0.90 14.27
C GLU A 568 -137.99 1.87 15.38
N LYS A 569 -136.79 2.47 15.27
CA LYS A 569 -136.31 3.52 16.18
C LYS A 569 -137.14 4.81 16.14
N ILE A 570 -137.90 5.06 15.07
CA ILE A 570 -138.85 6.18 14.96
C ILE A 570 -140.18 5.81 15.62
N ASP A 571 -140.67 4.59 15.42
CA ASP A 571 -141.98 4.12 15.90
C ASP A 571 -141.94 3.66 17.37
N GLY A 572 -140.75 3.34 17.89
CA GLY A 572 -140.49 2.97 19.27
C GLY A 572 -140.45 1.46 19.53
N THR A 573 -140.28 0.65 18.48
CA THR A 573 -140.18 -0.81 18.52
C THR A 573 -138.71 -1.27 18.69
N ASP A 574 -138.50 -2.53 19.08
CA ASP A 574 -137.17 -3.11 19.34
C ASP A 574 -136.63 -3.82 18.08
N PRO A 575 -135.51 -3.35 17.46
CA PRO A 575 -134.94 -3.90 16.20
C PRO A 575 -134.37 -5.33 16.26
N LYS A 576 -134.89 -6.16 17.16
CA LYS A 576 -134.59 -7.59 17.36
C LYS A 576 -135.84 -8.41 17.67
N ASN A 577 -137.03 -7.81 17.74
CA ASN A 577 -138.23 -8.47 18.22
C ASN A 577 -139.48 -8.03 17.45
N SER A 578 -139.89 -8.88 16.51
CA SER A 578 -140.92 -8.62 15.49
C SER A 578 -142.35 -8.42 16.00
N ASP A 579 -142.55 -8.37 17.31
CA ASP A 579 -143.79 -8.13 18.06
C ASP A 579 -143.37 -7.52 19.40
N THR A 580 -143.16 -6.20 19.43
CA THR A 580 -142.54 -5.50 20.57
C THR A 580 -143.45 -5.47 21.80
N ASP A 581 -144.77 -5.37 21.62
CA ASP A 581 -145.71 -5.29 22.74
C ASP A 581 -146.30 -6.65 23.18
N GLY A 582 -146.13 -7.69 22.36
CA GLY A 582 -146.50 -9.08 22.64
C GLY A 582 -147.99 -9.39 22.42
N ASP A 583 -148.71 -8.59 21.62
CA ASP A 583 -150.13 -8.81 21.35
C ASP A 583 -150.41 -9.90 20.30
N GLY A 584 -149.38 -10.32 19.54
CA GLY A 584 -149.44 -11.33 18.49
C GLY A 584 -149.59 -10.78 17.07
N VAL A 585 -149.54 -9.47 16.88
CA VAL A 585 -149.38 -8.79 15.59
C VAL A 585 -147.91 -8.39 15.42
N THR A 586 -147.41 -8.36 14.18
CA THR A 586 -146.05 -7.90 13.91
C THR A 586 -145.98 -6.38 13.86
N ASP A 587 -144.89 -5.79 14.34
CA ASP A 587 -144.71 -4.32 14.44
C ASP A 587 -144.96 -3.56 13.11
N SER A 588 -144.81 -4.24 11.97
CA SER A 588 -145.20 -3.81 10.62
C SER A 588 -146.70 -3.61 10.34
N LYS A 589 -147.64 -3.82 11.29
CA LYS A 589 -149.10 -3.83 11.03
C LYS A 589 -150.02 -3.21 12.08
#